data_AF-A0A0R2XC84-F1
#
_entry.id   AF-A0A0R2XC84-F1
#
_cell.length_a   1.000
_cell.length_b   1.000
_cell.length_c   1.000
_cell.angle_alpha   90.00
_cell.angle_beta   90.00
_cell.angle_gamma   90.00
#
_symmetry.space_group_name_H-M   'P 1'
#
loop_
_entity.id
_entity.type
_entity.pdbx_description
1 polymer ?
#
loop_
_entity_poly.entity_id
_entity_poly.type
_entity_poly.pdbx_seq_one_letter_code
_entity_poly.pdbx_strand_id
1 'polypeptide(L)'
;MKPASEELRDHLLHLIASHHGTKEFGSPVAPKTPEAFLLHHIDNIDAKMEMLRLSYARGKEEGTGLLEAHRPLEGPLPWPISGRVIGPGE
;
A
#
# COMPACT_ATOMS: atom_id res chain seq x y z
N MET A 1 -15.33 14.67 -13.63
CA MET A 1 -14.35 15.62 -14.18
C MET A 1 -13.67 14.97 -15.38
N LYS A 2 -13.57 15.65 -16.52
CA LYS A 2 -12.92 15.10 -17.73
C LYS A 2 -11.47 15.62 -17.78
N PRO A 3 -10.46 14.78 -18.06
CA PRO A 3 -9.07 15.25 -18.19
C PRO A 3 -8.94 16.26 -19.34
N ALA A 4 -7.95 17.15 -19.22
CA ALA A 4 -7.75 18.28 -20.14
C ALA A 4 -7.35 17.86 -21.56
N SER A 5 -6.76 16.68 -21.74
CA SER A 5 -6.44 16.09 -23.04
C SER A 5 -6.50 14.55 -23.00
N GLU A 6 -6.51 13.90 -24.17
CA GLU A 6 -6.47 12.44 -24.23
C GLU A 6 -5.11 11.88 -23.80
N GLU A 7 -4.01 12.60 -24.06
CA GLU A 7 -2.68 12.20 -23.58
C GLU A 7 -2.61 12.20 -22.06
N LEU A 8 -3.20 13.21 -21.41
CA LEU A 8 -3.30 13.25 -19.96
C LEU A 8 -4.18 12.11 -19.43
N ARG A 9 -5.29 11.81 -20.12
CA ARG A 9 -6.15 10.67 -19.78
C ARG A 9 -5.37 9.37 -19.82
N ASP A 10 -4.64 9.11 -20.90
CA ASP A 10 -3.88 7.89 -21.10
C ASP A 10 -2.71 7.79 -20.11
N HIS A 11 -2.05 8.90 -19.80
CA HIS A 11 -1.00 8.94 -18.79
C HIS A 11 -1.55 8.56 -17.40
N LEU A 12 -2.68 9.14 -16.99
CA LEU A 12 -3.33 8.81 -15.71
C LEU A 12 -3.80 7.35 -15.67
N LEU A 13 -4.37 6.84 -16.76
CA LEU A 13 -4.77 5.44 -16.87
C LEU A 13 -3.56 4.51 -16.75
N HIS A 14 -2.43 4.88 -17.38
CA HIS A 14 -1.19 4.12 -17.28
C HIS A 14 -0.63 4.13 -15.85
N LEU A 15 -0.68 5.27 -15.13
CA LEU A 15 -0.29 5.34 -13.72
C LEU A 15 -1.09 4.35 -12.88
N ILE A 16 -2.42 4.39 -12.98
CA ILE A 16 -3.31 3.48 -12.24
C ILE A 16 -3.07 2.02 -12.64
N ALA A 17 -2.94 1.73 -13.94
CA ALA A 17 -2.77 0.37 -14.42
C ALA A 17 -1.37 -0.22 -14.19
N SER A 18 -0.36 0.60 -13.85
CA SER A 18 1.02 0.13 -13.70
C SER A 18 1.61 0.27 -12.30
N HIS A 19 0.93 0.95 -11.36
CA HIS A 19 1.50 1.27 -10.04
C HIS A 19 1.89 0.05 -9.19
N HIS A 20 1.36 -1.15 -9.46
CA HIS A 20 1.80 -2.37 -8.79
C HIS A 20 3.18 -2.88 -9.28
N GLY A 21 3.75 -2.28 -10.33
CA GLY A 21 5.13 -2.52 -10.77
C GLY A 21 5.28 -3.73 -11.68
N THR A 22 5.01 -4.94 -11.18
CA THR A 22 5.18 -6.19 -11.93
C THR A 22 3.89 -7.00 -11.98
N LYS A 23 3.81 -7.94 -12.94
CA LYS A 23 2.65 -8.85 -13.04
C LYS A 23 2.48 -9.71 -11.79
N GLU A 24 3.58 -10.04 -11.11
CA GLU A 24 3.58 -10.85 -9.88
C GLU A 24 2.91 -10.11 -8.72
N PHE A 25 2.96 -8.77 -8.72
CA PHE A 25 2.29 -7.92 -7.73
C PHE A 25 0.91 -7.45 -8.18
N GLY A 26 0.36 -8.04 -9.25
CA GLY A 26 -0.98 -7.74 -9.74
C GLY A 26 -1.06 -6.59 -10.75
N SER A 27 0.08 -6.13 -11.28
CA SER A 27 0.10 -5.08 -12.31
C SER A 27 -0.24 -5.66 -13.70
N PRO A 28 -1.31 -5.20 -14.38
CA PRO A 28 -1.60 -5.57 -15.77
C PRO A 28 -0.43 -5.25 -16.72
N VAL A 29 0.27 -4.13 -16.47
CA VAL A 29 1.40 -3.62 -17.26
C VAL A 29 2.50 -3.10 -16.35
N ALA A 30 3.75 -3.15 -16.82
CA ALA A 30 4.86 -2.55 -16.09
C ALA A 30 4.85 -1.01 -16.21
N PRO A 31 5.41 -0.28 -15.23
CA PRO A 31 5.67 1.16 -15.35
C PRO A 31 6.49 1.47 -16.61
N LYS A 32 6.09 2.50 -17.36
CA LYS A 32 6.74 2.92 -18.61
C LYS A 32 7.04 4.41 -18.66
N THR A 33 6.64 5.15 -17.62
CA THR A 33 6.91 6.58 -17.46
C THR A 33 7.63 6.81 -16.14
N PRO A 34 8.47 7.85 -16.03
CA PRO A 34 9.15 8.18 -14.77
C PRO A 34 8.19 8.32 -13.58
N GLU A 35 7.03 8.93 -13.82
CA GLU A 35 5.98 9.13 -12.83
C GLU A 35 5.40 7.79 -12.36
N ALA A 36 5.18 6.84 -13.27
CA ALA A 36 4.69 5.50 -12.92
C ALA A 36 5.71 4.71 -12.10
N PHE A 37 7.00 4.81 -12.46
CA PHE A 37 8.07 4.16 -11.71
C PHE A 37 8.16 4.69 -10.28
N LEU A 38 8.12 6.02 -10.15
CA LEU A 38 8.14 6.67 -8.85
C LEU A 38 6.89 6.34 -8.03
N LEU A 39 5.70 6.41 -8.64
CA LEU A 39 4.43 6.08 -7.99
C LEU A 39 4.44 4.67 -7.41
N HIS A 40 4.91 3.68 -8.19
CA HIS A 40 5.05 2.30 -7.71
C HIS A 40 5.92 2.20 -6.44
N HIS A 41 7.05 2.91 -6.42
CA HIS A 41 7.97 2.84 -5.28
C HIS A 41 7.40 3.56 -4.06
N ILE A 42 6.77 4.72 -4.26
CA ILE A 42 6.12 5.47 -3.19
C ILE A 42 5.00 4.66 -2.56
N ASP A 43 4.13 4.04 -3.36
CA ASP A 43 3.02 3.20 -2.89
C ASP A 43 3.52 2.01 -2.05
N ASN A 44 4.58 1.34 -2.51
CA ASN A 44 5.21 0.23 -1.77
C ASN A 44 5.84 0.69 -0.44
N ILE A 45 6.50 1.86 -0.45
CA ILE A 45 7.07 2.46 0.76
C ILE A 45 5.95 2.80 1.75
N ASP A 46 4.86 3.42 1.30
CA ASP A 46 3.73 3.78 2.14
C ASP A 46 3.13 2.56 2.86
N ALA A 47 2.89 1.48 2.11
CA ALA A 47 2.42 0.21 2.68
C ALA A 47 3.36 -0.33 3.77
N LYS A 48 4.68 -0.34 3.51
CA LYS A 48 5.69 -0.79 4.49
C LYS A 48 5.76 0.12 5.72
N MET A 49 5.63 1.42 5.53
CA MET A 49 5.64 2.38 6.64
C MET A 49 4.43 2.19 7.55
N GLU A 50 3.25 1.92 6.98
CA GLU A 50 2.06 1.61 7.79
C GLU A 50 2.25 0.30 8.59
N MET A 51 2.85 -0.72 7.97
CA MET A 51 3.19 -1.96 8.69
C MET A 51 4.15 -1.73 9.85
N LEU A 52 5.18 -0.91 9.63
CA LEU A 52 6.11 -0.52 10.69
C LEU A 52 5.35 0.21 11.80
N ARG A 53 4.51 1.20 11.45
CA ARG A 53 3.71 1.96 12.43
C ARG A 53 2.81 1.06 13.28
N LEU A 54 2.14 0.07 12.66
CA LEU A 54 1.33 -0.91 13.37
C LEU A 54 2.18 -1.81 14.28
N SER A 55 3.38 -2.18 13.84
CA SER A 55 4.34 -2.94 14.65
C SER A 55 4.78 -2.13 15.88
N TYR A 56 5.08 -0.83 15.73
CA TYR A 56 5.37 0.06 16.87
C TYR A 56 4.18 0.17 17.85
N ALA A 57 2.94 0.21 17.35
CA ALA A 57 1.76 0.37 18.19
C ALA A 57 1.38 -0.91 18.96
N ARG A 58 1.70 -2.10 18.43
CA ARG A 58 1.30 -3.39 18.99
C ARG A 58 2.43 -4.16 19.66
N GLY A 59 3.67 -3.87 19.29
CA GLY A 59 4.84 -4.56 19.81
C GLY A 59 5.02 -4.32 21.30
N LYS A 60 5.31 -5.39 22.03
CA LYS A 60 5.96 -5.27 23.34
C LYS A 60 7.43 -4.97 23.06
N GLU A 61 8.04 -4.04 23.80
CA GLU A 61 9.49 -3.82 23.68
C GLU A 61 10.21 -5.13 24.04
N GLU A 62 10.86 -5.77 23.07
CA GLU A 62 11.97 -6.65 23.41
C GLU A 62 13.09 -5.74 23.94
N GLY A 63 13.69 -6.11 25.07
CA GLY A 63 14.59 -5.28 25.89
C GLY A 63 15.90 -4.83 25.22
N THR A 64 15.96 -4.81 23.89
CA THR A 64 17.09 -4.39 23.06
C THR A 64 16.73 -3.23 22.11
N GLY A 65 15.49 -2.71 22.16
CA GLY A 65 15.02 -1.67 21.23
C GLY A 65 14.73 -2.19 19.81
N LEU A 66 14.78 -3.52 19.62
CA LEU A 66 14.26 -4.21 18.46
C LEU A 66 12.77 -4.48 18.70
N LEU A 67 11.96 -4.25 17.68
CA LEU A 67 10.54 -4.60 17.75
C LEU A 67 10.31 -6.00 17.20
N GLU A 68 9.38 -6.71 17.83
CA GLU A 68 8.83 -7.93 17.28
C GLU A 68 8.20 -7.63 15.91
N ALA A 69 8.66 -8.34 14.87
CA ALA A 69 8.18 -8.16 13.52
C ALA A 69 6.72 -8.62 13.44
N HIS A 70 5.77 -7.68 13.35
CA HIS A 70 4.38 -8.03 13.10
C HIS A 70 4.20 -8.25 11.61
N ARG A 71 3.87 -9.48 11.19
CA ARG A 71 3.52 -9.72 9.79
C ARG A 71 2.22 -8.98 9.45
N PRO A 72 2.17 -8.27 8.34
CA PRO A 72 0.94 -7.65 7.88
C PRO A 72 -0.06 -8.75 7.54
N LEU A 73 -1.33 -8.54 7.87
CA LEU A 73 -2.43 -9.48 7.59
C LEU A 73 -2.38 -10.79 8.39
N GLU A 74 -1.46 -10.96 9.35
CA GLU A 74 -1.60 -12.00 10.38
C GLU A 74 -2.59 -11.50 11.44
N GLY A 75 -3.86 -11.70 11.14
CA GLY A 75 -5.00 -11.26 11.94
C GLY A 75 -6.22 -11.03 11.04
N PRO A 76 -7.44 -11.01 11.59
CA PRO A 76 -8.63 -10.71 10.79
C PRO A 76 -8.42 -9.36 10.08
N LEU A 77 -8.60 -9.37 8.77
CA LEU A 77 -8.56 -8.15 7.96
C LEU A 77 -9.49 -7.13 8.62
N PRO A 78 -9.07 -5.87 8.80
CA PRO A 78 -9.98 -4.81 9.23
C PRO A 78 -10.93 -4.53 8.05
N TRP A 79 -11.98 -5.34 7.95
CA TRP A 79 -13.12 -5.04 7.11
C TRP A 79 -14.16 -4.32 8.00
N PRO A 80 -14.64 -3.12 7.62
CA PRO A 80 -14.37 -2.40 6.37
C PRO A 80 -13.12 -1.49 6.46
N ILE A 81 -12.61 -1.09 5.29
CA ILE A 81 -11.57 -0.06 5.08
C ILE A 81 -12.01 1.33 5.64
N SER A 82 -13.21 1.44 6.23
CA SER A 82 -13.75 2.63 6.88
C SER A 82 -13.18 2.90 8.28
N GLY A 83 -12.09 2.24 8.68
CA GLY A 83 -11.38 2.53 9.93
C GLY A 83 -12.10 2.10 11.22
N ARG A 84 -13.13 1.25 11.14
CA ARG A 84 -13.76 0.68 12.34
C ARG A 84 -13.32 -0.77 12.52
N VAL A 85 -12.42 -0.99 13.47
CA VAL A 85 -12.08 -2.32 13.97
C VAL A 85 -13.25 -2.76 14.85
N ILE A 86 -14.05 -3.72 14.38
CA ILE A 86 -15.04 -4.39 15.24
C ILE A 86 -14.28 -5.51 15.96
N GLY A 87 -14.14 -5.39 17.28
CA GLY A 87 -13.54 -6.43 18.11
C GLY A 87 -14.51 -7.58 18.36
N PRO A 88 -14.04 -8.77 18.78
CA PRO A 88 -14.92 -9.86 19.16
C PRO A 88 -15.68 -9.47 20.45
N GLY A 89 -16.96 -9.12 20.32
CA GLY A 89 -17.82 -8.67 21.42
C GLY A 89 -18.91 -7.66 21.07
N GLU A 90 -18.98 -7.17 19.83
CA GLU A 90 -20.17 -6.51 19.25
C GLU A 90 -20.90 -7.45 18.27
#